data_AF-A0A955FFG4-F1
#
_entry.id   AF-A0A955FFG4-F1
#
_cell.length_a   1.000
_cell.length_b   1.000
_cell.length_c   1.000
_cell.angle_alpha   90.00
_cell.angle_beta   90.00
_cell.angle_gamma   90.00
#
_symmetry.space_group_name_H-M   'P 1'
#
loop_
_entity.id
_entity.type
_entity.pdbx_description
1 polymer ?
#
loop_
_entity_poly.entity_id
_entity_poly.type
_entity_poly.pdbx_seq_one_letter_code
_entity_poly.pdbx_strand_id
1 'polypeptide(L)'
;MITDDAGNEQLVAKKDLVVRSVYNQEKAAKRKQHNFGVDERITIINAMPCCVDGCTRSPSVNMHTRSRGAGGTYRDIIPACQMHHDESHRLGIKTFATKYGLDLSTLAASIAA
;
A
#
# COMPACT_ATOMS: atom_id res chain seq x y z
N MET A 1 50.60 -24.33 -9.01
CA MET A 1 49.43 -23.67 -9.60
C MET A 1 48.34 -23.70 -8.54
N ILE A 2 48.17 -22.62 -7.79
CA ILE A 2 47.12 -22.49 -6.78
C ILE A 2 46.11 -21.55 -7.42
N THR A 3 45.00 -22.10 -7.93
CA THR A 3 43.90 -21.28 -8.40
C THR A 3 43.16 -20.71 -7.20
N ASP A 4 42.81 -19.45 -7.38
CA ASP A 4 42.38 -18.46 -6.42
C ASP A 4 40.91 -18.69 -6.06
N ASP A 5 40.67 -19.75 -5.27
CA ASP A 5 39.34 -20.14 -4.81
C ASP A 5 38.61 -19.02 -4.04
N ALA A 6 39.36 -18.19 -3.31
CA ALA A 6 38.83 -17.04 -2.58
C ALA A 6 38.23 -15.95 -3.49
N GLY A 7 38.77 -15.76 -4.70
CA GLY A 7 38.25 -14.80 -5.68
C GLY A 7 36.93 -15.27 -6.29
N ASN A 8 36.81 -16.57 -6.56
CA ASN A 8 35.62 -17.20 -7.09
C ASN A 8 34.47 -17.21 -6.06
N GLU A 9 34.76 -17.53 -4.80
CA GLU A 9 33.75 -17.54 -3.72
C GLU A 9 33.13 -16.16 -3.48
N GLN A 10 33.95 -15.10 -3.48
CA GLN A 10 33.46 -13.71 -3.36
C GLN A 10 32.60 -13.28 -4.56
N LEU A 11 32.91 -13.77 -5.77
CA LEU A 11 32.14 -13.51 -6.99
C LEU A 11 30.78 -14.22 -6.97
N VAL A 12 30.71 -15.46 -6.47
CA VAL A 12 29.47 -16.22 -6.30
C VAL A 12 28.58 -15.58 -5.23
N ALA A 13 29.13 -15.22 -4.07
CA ALA A 13 28.36 -14.55 -3.01
C ALA A 13 27.78 -13.19 -3.44
N LYS A 14 28.53 -12.40 -4.22
CA LYS A 14 28.03 -11.15 -4.80
C LYS A 14 26.89 -11.39 -5.79
N LYS A 15 27.00 -12.41 -6.66
CA LYS A 15 25.92 -12.80 -7.57
C LYS A 15 24.66 -13.21 -6.80
N ASP A 16 24.80 -14.00 -5.75
CA ASP A 16 23.67 -14.43 -4.91
C ASP A 16 22.97 -13.26 -4.20
N LEU A 17 23.74 -12.28 -3.71
CA LEU A 17 23.20 -11.06 -3.11
C LEU A 17 22.41 -10.23 -4.12
N VAL A 18 22.92 -10.09 -5.35
CA VAL A 18 22.22 -9.38 -6.43
C VAL A 18 20.93 -10.11 -6.80
N VAL A 19 20.97 -11.43 -6.98
CA VAL A 19 19.77 -12.25 -7.29
C VAL A 19 18.72 -12.11 -6.19
N ARG A 20 19.13 -12.18 -4.91
CA ARG A 20 18.23 -12.02 -3.77
C ARG A 20 17.64 -10.61 -3.69
N SER A 21 18.42 -9.59 -4.04
CA SER A 21 17.95 -8.20 -4.12
C SER A 21 16.86 -8.04 -5.18
N VAL A 22 17.10 -8.53 -6.40
CA VAL A 22 16.12 -8.47 -7.49
C VAL A 22 14.85 -9.23 -7.12
N TYR A 23 14.96 -10.44 -6.58
CA TYR A 23 13.81 -11.21 -6.11
C TYR A 23 13.00 -10.48 -5.03
N ASN A 24 13.67 -9.82 -4.08
CA ASN A 24 13.01 -9.03 -3.05
C ASN A 24 12.28 -7.81 -3.63
N GLN A 25 12.86 -7.16 -4.66
CA GLN A 25 12.23 -6.06 -5.38
C GLN A 25 10.97 -6.52 -6.13
N GLU A 26 11.04 -7.65 -6.84
CA GLU A 26 9.87 -8.23 -7.51
C GLU A 26 8.76 -8.59 -6.52
N LYS A 27 9.12 -9.18 -5.38
CA LYS A 27 8.15 -9.50 -4.31
C LYS A 27 7.58 -8.24 -3.68
N ALA A 28 8.37 -7.18 -3.54
CA ALA A 28 7.89 -5.88 -3.07
C ALA A 28 6.93 -5.24 -4.09
N ALA A 29 7.25 -5.28 -5.39
CA ALA A 29 6.39 -4.77 -6.47
C ALA A 29 5.05 -5.53 -6.52
N LYS A 30 5.06 -6.86 -6.46
CA LYS A 30 3.84 -7.68 -6.40
C LYS A 30 2.98 -7.34 -5.18
N ARG A 31 3.60 -7.14 -4.01
CA ARG A 31 2.87 -6.71 -2.80
C ARG A 31 2.32 -5.30 -2.93
N LYS A 32 3.06 -4.37 -3.53
CA LYS A 32 2.57 -3.01 -3.80
C LYS A 32 1.35 -3.07 -4.71
N GLN A 33 1.43 -3.81 -5.81
CA GLN A 33 0.32 -3.99 -6.75
C GLN A 33 -0.90 -4.64 -6.09
N HIS A 34 -0.71 -5.71 -5.30
CA HIS A 34 -1.79 -6.35 -4.55
C HIS A 34 -2.47 -5.40 -3.56
N ASN A 35 -1.67 -4.60 -2.84
CA ASN A 35 -2.17 -3.76 -1.75
C ASN A 35 -2.77 -2.44 -2.25
N PHE A 36 -2.24 -1.85 -3.31
CA PHE A 36 -2.57 -0.49 -3.76
C PHE A 36 -3.02 -0.40 -5.22
N GLY A 37 -2.79 -1.43 -6.02
CA GLY A 37 -3.09 -1.44 -7.46
C GLY A 37 -1.93 -0.89 -8.29
N VAL A 38 -2.24 -0.49 -9.52
CA VAL A 38 -1.28 0.16 -10.43
C VAL A 38 -1.08 1.63 -10.05
N ASP A 39 0.07 2.22 -10.42
CA ASP A 39 0.43 3.59 -10.03
C ASP A 39 -0.57 4.65 -10.52
N GLU A 40 -1.23 4.41 -11.65
CA GLU A 40 -2.31 5.27 -12.16
C GLU A 40 -3.50 5.34 -11.19
N ARG A 41 -3.92 4.20 -10.62
CA ARG A 41 -4.99 4.15 -9.61
C ARG A 41 -4.61 4.94 -8.36
N ILE A 42 -3.36 4.80 -7.90
CA ILE A 42 -2.84 5.53 -6.74
C ILE A 42 -2.95 7.04 -6.99
N THR A 43 -2.56 7.48 -8.18
CA THR A 43 -2.61 8.89 -8.59
C THR A 43 -4.05 9.42 -8.64
N ILE A 44 -4.97 8.64 -9.22
CA ILE A 44 -6.41 8.98 -9.26
C ILE A 44 -6.97 9.14 -7.85
N ILE A 45 -6.69 8.20 -6.94
CA ILE A 45 -7.17 8.25 -5.55
C ILE A 45 -6.59 9.45 -4.81
N ASN A 46 -5.31 9.79 -5.02
CA ASN A 46 -4.68 10.93 -4.36
C ASN A 46 -5.28 12.28 -4.81
N ALA A 47 -5.86 12.34 -6.02
CA ALA A 47 -6.55 13.51 -6.55
C ALA A 47 -8.03 13.61 -6.13
N MET A 48 -8.62 12.53 -5.58
CA MET A 48 -10.00 12.55 -5.09
C MET A 48 -10.14 13.36 -3.78
N PRO A 49 -11.31 13.97 -3.53
CA PRO A 49 -11.62 14.55 -2.22
C PRO A 49 -11.56 13.52 -1.08
N CYS A 50 -11.32 14.00 0.14
CA CYS A 50 -11.38 13.15 1.33
C CYS A 50 -12.80 12.56 1.49
N CYS A 51 -12.91 11.29 1.86
CA CYS A 51 -14.19 10.60 2.03
C CYS A 51 -15.01 11.04 3.26
N VAL A 52 -14.49 11.96 4.07
CA VAL A 52 -15.17 12.46 5.27
C VAL A 52 -15.97 13.69 4.87
N ASP A 53 -17.28 13.64 5.12
CA ASP A 53 -18.18 14.74 4.75
C ASP A 53 -17.75 16.08 5.36
N GLY A 54 -17.86 17.14 4.58
CA GLY A 54 -17.40 18.49 4.93
C GLY A 54 -15.88 18.68 4.99
N CYS A 55 -15.05 17.66 4.74
CA CYS A 55 -13.60 17.80 4.73
C CYS A 55 -13.07 18.33 3.39
N THR A 56 -12.34 19.45 3.44
CA THR A 56 -11.73 20.09 2.24
C THR A 56 -10.22 19.89 2.13
N ARG A 57 -9.63 19.03 2.99
CA ARG A 57 -8.18 18.81 3.02
C ARG A 57 -7.72 17.92 1.87
N SER A 58 -6.55 18.25 1.33
CA SER A 58 -5.87 17.55 0.24
C SER A 58 -4.34 17.54 0.48
N PRO A 59 -3.57 16.69 -0.23
CA PRO A 59 -4.05 15.60 -1.08
C PRO A 59 -4.69 14.48 -0.25
N SER A 60 -5.48 13.64 -0.91
CA SER A 60 -5.90 12.37 -0.33
C SER A 60 -4.74 11.37 -0.43
N VAL A 61 -4.77 10.39 0.47
CA VAL A 61 -3.91 9.21 0.46
C VAL A 61 -4.79 7.96 0.38
N ASN A 62 -4.17 6.86 -0.01
CA ASN A 62 -4.83 5.57 -0.15
C ASN A 62 -5.05 4.96 1.24
N MET A 63 -6.27 5.04 1.78
CA MET A 63 -6.63 4.48 3.08
C MET A 63 -7.31 3.12 2.93
N HIS A 64 -6.73 2.10 3.57
CA HIS A 64 -7.33 0.76 3.61
C HIS A 64 -8.55 0.70 4.52
N THR A 65 -9.69 0.26 3.99
CA THR A 65 -10.93 -0.05 4.73
C THR A 65 -10.94 -1.46 5.31
N ARG A 66 -9.96 -2.28 4.92
CA ARG A 66 -9.64 -3.59 5.52
C ARG A 66 -8.14 -3.68 5.72
N SER A 67 -7.70 -4.07 6.92
CA SER A 67 -6.25 -4.17 7.18
C SER A 67 -5.60 -5.22 6.27
N ARG A 68 -4.33 -4.98 5.89
CA ARG A 68 -3.56 -5.91 5.05
C ARG A 68 -3.46 -7.32 5.65
N GLY A 69 -3.31 -7.41 6.99
CA GLY A 69 -3.25 -8.68 7.71
C GLY A 69 -4.57 -9.46 7.71
N ALA A 70 -5.70 -8.76 7.49
CA ALA A 70 -7.03 -9.36 7.34
C ALA A 70 -7.41 -9.60 5.86
N GLY A 71 -6.44 -9.59 4.94
CA GLY A 71 -6.66 -9.80 3.52
C GLY A 71 -7.15 -8.56 2.76
N GLY A 72 -6.89 -7.34 3.27
CA GLY A 72 -7.15 -6.10 2.55
C GLY A 72 -6.29 -5.96 1.30
N THR A 73 -6.89 -5.47 0.22
CA THR A 73 -6.30 -5.34 -1.11
C THR A 73 -6.52 -3.93 -1.68
N TYR A 74 -6.10 -3.70 -2.92
CA TYR A 74 -6.39 -2.47 -3.66
C TYR A 74 -7.89 -2.17 -3.86
N ARG A 75 -8.76 -3.18 -3.68
CA ARG A 75 -10.22 -3.06 -3.74
C ARG A 75 -10.83 -2.50 -2.45
N ASP A 76 -10.06 -2.51 -1.37
CA ASP A 76 -10.47 -2.06 -0.04
C ASP A 76 -9.85 -0.68 0.26
N ILE A 77 -9.81 0.24 -0.72
CA ILE A 77 -9.19 1.56 -0.59
C ILE A 77 -10.22 2.66 -0.80
N ILE A 78 -10.13 3.70 0.04
CA ILE A 78 -10.84 4.96 -0.12
C ILE A 78 -9.87 6.17 -0.03
N PRO A 79 -10.20 7.33 -0.62
CA PRO A 79 -9.43 8.55 -0.45
C PRO A 79 -9.69 9.15 0.92
N ALA A 80 -8.63 9.39 1.69
CA ALA A 80 -8.70 10.17 2.92
C ALA A 80 -7.52 11.12 2.98
N CYS A 81 -7.71 12.35 3.44
CA CYS A 81 -6.57 13.24 3.69
C CYS A 81 -5.64 12.66 4.77
N GLN A 82 -4.38 13.08 4.81
CA GLN A 82 -3.38 12.55 5.76
C GLN A 82 -3.89 12.55 7.22
N MET A 83 -4.57 13.62 7.64
CA MET A 83 -5.15 13.73 8.98
C MET A 83 -6.16 12.60 9.27
N HIS A 84 -7.14 12.38 8.39
CA HIS A 84 -8.16 11.35 8.59
C HIS A 84 -7.61 9.94 8.39
N HIS A 85 -6.62 9.78 7.51
CA HIS A 85 -5.86 8.55 7.40
C HIS A 85 -5.18 8.19 8.73
N ASP A 86 -4.47 9.13 9.35
CA ASP A 86 -3.77 8.90 10.62
C ASP A 86 -4.74 8.71 11.79
N GLU A 87 -5.86 9.42 11.76
CA GLU A 87 -6.95 9.18 12.70
C GLU A 87 -7.54 7.78 12.57
N SER A 88 -7.67 7.25 11.36
CA SER A 88 -8.15 5.88 11.15
C SER A 88 -7.21 4.83 11.77
N HIS A 89 -5.88 5.04 11.69
CA HIS A 89 -4.89 4.18 12.36
C HIS A 89 -5.01 4.26 13.87
N ARG A 90 -5.23 5.45 14.42
CA ARG A 90 -5.34 5.69 15.87
C ARG A 90 -6.63 5.14 16.48
N LEU A 91 -7.77 5.31 15.80
CA LEU A 91 -9.08 4.87 16.29
C LEU A 91 -9.39 3.41 15.97
N GLY A 92 -8.79 2.90 14.90
CA GLY A 92 -9.21 1.68 14.25
C GLY A 92 -10.33 1.92 13.24
N ILE A 93 -10.30 1.15 12.15
CA ILE A 93 -11.17 1.27 10.97
C ILE A 93 -12.67 1.32 11.34
N LYS A 94 -13.13 0.42 12.21
CA LYS A 94 -14.55 0.35 12.60
C LYS A 94 -15.00 1.59 13.36
N THR A 95 -14.20 2.02 14.34
CA THR A 95 -14.46 3.23 15.14
C THR A 95 -14.45 4.48 14.26
N PHE A 96 -13.51 4.57 13.33
CA PHE A 96 -13.46 5.65 12.34
C PHE A 96 -14.73 5.70 11.48
N ALA A 97 -15.17 4.54 10.96
CA ALA A 97 -16.40 4.45 10.18
C ALA A 97 -17.62 4.91 10.97
N THR A 98 -17.79 4.44 12.20
CA THR A 98 -18.89 4.85 13.08
C THR A 98 -18.83 6.36 13.39
N LYS A 99 -17.65 6.91 13.69
CA LYS A 99 -17.48 8.33 14.02
C LYS A 99 -17.95 9.25 12.89
N TYR A 100 -17.68 8.87 11.63
CA TYR A 100 -17.97 9.67 10.45
C TYR A 100 -19.20 9.20 9.66
N GLY A 101 -19.95 8.21 10.17
CA GLY A 101 -21.13 7.68 9.49
C GLY A 101 -20.83 7.05 8.13
N LEU A 102 -19.65 6.46 7.94
CA LEU A 102 -19.19 5.95 6.65
C LEU A 102 -19.56 4.47 6.46
N ASP A 103 -20.16 4.15 5.31
CA ASP A 103 -20.17 2.78 4.80
C ASP A 103 -18.90 2.54 3.98
N LEU A 104 -17.87 2.02 4.65
CA LEU A 104 -16.57 1.77 4.03
C LEU A 104 -16.61 0.73 2.91
N SER A 105 -17.55 -0.23 2.95
CA SER A 105 -17.67 -1.26 1.93
C SER A 105 -18.24 -0.65 0.65
N THR A 106 -19.31 0.13 0.79
CA THR A 106 -19.93 0.83 -0.34
C THR A 106 -19.00 1.87 -0.95
N LEU A 107 -18.28 2.64 -0.12
CA LEU A 107 -17.28 3.62 -0.60
C LEU A 107 -16.12 2.95 -1.34
N ALA A 108 -15.57 1.85 -0.81
CA ALA A 108 -14.49 1.15 -1.50
C ALA A 108 -14.98 0.53 -2.82
N ALA A 109 -16.20 0.00 -2.85
CA ALA A 109 -16.80 -0.54 -4.07
C ALA A 109 -17.00 0.52 -5.17
N SER A 110 -17.41 1.74 -4.82
CA SER A 110 -17.60 2.82 -5.81
C SER A 110 -16.30 3.30 -6.46
N ILE A 111 -15.16 3.10 -5.78
CA ILE A 111 -13.82 3.45 -6.29
C ILE A 111 -13.17 2.27 -7.00
N ALA A 112 -13.58 1.04 -6.69
CA ALA A 112 -13.07 -0.17 -7.32
C ALA A 112 -13.73 -0.50 -8.67
N ALA A 113 -14.83 0.18 -9.00
CA ALA A 113 -15.47 0.15 -10.32
C ALA A 113 -14.57 0.78 -11.39
#